data_AF-A0A348N4M2-F1
#
_entry.id   AF-A0A348N4M2-F1
#
_cell.length_a   1.000
_cell.length_b   1.000
_cell.length_c   1.000
_cell.angle_alpha   90.00
_cell.angle_beta   90.00
_cell.angle_gamma   90.00
#
_symmetry.space_group_name_H-M   'P 1'
#
loop_
_entity.id
_entity.type
_entity.pdbx_description
1 polymer ?
#
loop_
_entity_poly.entity_id
_entity_poly.type
_entity_poly.pdbx_seq_one_letter_code
_entity_poly.pdbx_strand_id
1 'polypeptide(L)'
;MAENKYAGTKTEKNLWEAFAGESQARNKYTYFASVAKKAGYEQIAAMFLKTADNEKEHAKLWFKALGGVGDTPANLLAAAEGENAEWTDMYERMA
;
A
#
# COMPACT_ATOMS: atom_id res chain seq x y z
N MET A 1 -8.17 5.52 -14.97
CA MET A 1 -6.80 5.08 -14.62
C MET A 1 -5.88 5.30 -15.82
N ALA A 2 -4.59 5.54 -15.58
CA ALA A 2 -3.62 5.66 -16.66
C ALA A 2 -3.30 4.27 -17.25
N GLU A 3 -2.86 4.23 -18.50
CA GLU A 3 -2.51 2.99 -19.18
C GLU A 3 -1.29 2.32 -18.52
N ASN A 4 -1.43 1.05 -18.13
CA ASN A 4 -0.31 0.26 -17.61
C ASN A 4 0.57 -0.24 -18.76
N LYS A 5 1.65 0.48 -19.05
CA LYS A 5 2.63 0.11 -20.09
C LYS A 5 3.35 -1.23 -19.86
N TYR A 6 3.22 -1.83 -18.68
CA TYR A 6 3.85 -3.10 -18.33
C TYR A 6 2.90 -4.30 -18.40
N ALA A 7 1.64 -4.10 -18.83
CA ALA A 7 0.62 -5.14 -18.86
C ALA A 7 1.11 -6.45 -19.50
N GLY A 8 0.92 -7.56 -18.78
CA GLY A 8 1.30 -8.91 -19.21
C GLY A 8 2.78 -9.27 -19.04
N THR A 9 3.61 -8.35 -18.56
CA THR A 9 5.06 -8.58 -18.42
C THR A 9 5.45 -9.11 -17.03
N LYS A 10 6.67 -9.66 -16.91
CA LYS A 10 7.27 -9.95 -15.61
C LYS A 10 7.46 -8.68 -14.77
N THR A 11 7.70 -7.54 -15.41
CA THR A 11 7.87 -6.24 -14.73
C THR A 11 6.59 -5.80 -14.03
N GLU A 12 5.42 -5.98 -14.65
CA GLU A 12 4.14 -5.68 -13.98
C GLU A 12 3.98 -6.51 -12.70
N LYS A 13 4.26 -7.82 -12.77
CA LYS A 13 4.20 -8.70 -11.58
C LYS A 13 5.15 -8.24 -10.48
N ASN A 14 6.39 -7.91 -10.84
CA ASN A 14 7.38 -7.41 -9.89
C ASN A 14 6.95 -6.07 -9.24
N LEU A 15 6.30 -5.18 -10.01
CA LEU A 15 5.83 -3.90 -9.50
C LEU A 15 4.64 -4.07 -8.54
N TRP A 16 3.72 -5.00 -8.84
CA TRP A 16 2.64 -5.35 -7.91
C TRP A 16 3.18 -5.98 -6.62
N GLU A 17 4.17 -6.87 -6.74
CA GLU A 17 4.86 -7.47 -5.58
C GLU A 17 5.56 -6.40 -4.73
N ALA A 18 6.27 -5.47 -5.37
CA ALA A 18 6.89 -4.34 -4.68
C ALA A 18 5.85 -3.45 -4.00
N PHE A 19 4.76 -3.08 -4.69
CA PHE A 19 3.68 -2.29 -4.10
C PHE A 19 3.07 -2.96 -2.87
N ALA A 20 2.81 -4.27 -2.93
CA ALA A 20 2.31 -5.04 -1.80
C ALA A 20 3.32 -5.08 -0.64
N GLY A 21 4.60 -5.31 -0.94
CA GLY A 21 5.68 -5.34 0.04
C GLY A 21 5.86 -4.02 0.78
N GLU A 22 5.93 -2.91 0.05
CA GLU A 22 6.09 -1.56 0.62
C GLU A 22 4.86 -1.14 1.43
N SER A 23 3.65 -1.50 0.99
CA SER A 23 2.42 -1.24 1.73
C SER A 23 2.37 -1.99 3.07
N GLN A 24 2.81 -3.24 3.09
CA GLN A 24 2.95 -4.02 4.32
C GLN A 24 4.06 -3.49 5.21
N ALA A 25 5.20 -3.07 4.65
CA ALA A 25 6.32 -2.48 5.39
C ALA A 25 5.91 -1.21 6.12
N ARG A 26 5.22 -0.28 5.43
CA ARG A 26 4.64 0.92 6.03
C ARG A 26 3.80 0.58 7.28
N ASN A 27 2.86 -0.34 7.16
CA ASN A 27 1.98 -0.71 8.28
C ASN A 27 2.77 -1.36 9.43
N LYS A 28 3.72 -2.26 9.15
CA LYS A 28 4.58 -2.84 10.19
C LYS A 28 5.36 -1.76 10.94
N TYR A 29 5.97 -0.81 10.21
CA TYR A 29 6.79 0.23 10.82
C TYR A 29 5.97 1.20 11.67
N THR A 30 4.73 1.54 11.28
CA THR A 30 3.84 2.34 12.15
C THR A 30 3.47 1.58 13.43
N TYR A 31 3.28 0.26 13.36
CA TYR A 31 3.06 -0.57 14.55
C TYR A 31 4.31 -0.63 15.44
N PHE A 32 5.49 -0.78 14.86
CA PHE A 32 6.76 -0.80 15.59
C PHE A 32 7.06 0.55 16.26
N ALA A 33 6.70 1.66 15.62
CA ALA A 33 6.78 2.98 16.23
C ALA A 33 5.93 3.06 17.52
N SER A 34 4.72 2.50 17.50
CA SER A 34 3.85 2.44 18.69
C SER A 34 4.49 1.64 19.82
N VAL A 35 5.11 0.49 19.50
CA VAL A 35 5.85 -0.33 20.48
C VAL A 35 7.04 0.43 21.05
N ALA A 36 7.86 1.06 20.19
CA ALA A 36 9.03 1.84 20.62
C ALA A 36 8.62 3.01 21.54
N LYS A 37 7.53 3.70 21.20
CA LYS A 37 6.99 4.80 22.01
C LYS A 37 6.52 4.32 23.39
N LYS A 38 5.79 3.20 23.46
CA LYS A 38 5.37 2.59 24.74
C LYS A 38 6.54 2.18 25.63
N ALA A 39 7.68 1.83 25.02
CA ALA A 39 8.91 1.51 25.73
C ALA A 39 9.77 2.75 26.09
N GLY A 40 9.30 3.97 25.79
CA GLY A 40 10.00 5.22 26.09
C GLY A 40 11.06 5.64 25.07
N TYR A 41 11.19 4.92 23.95
CA TYR A 41 12.17 5.23 22.91
C TYR A 41 11.60 6.19 21.86
N GLU A 42 11.40 7.46 22.23
CA GLU A 42 10.78 8.47 21.36
C GLU A 42 11.54 8.68 20.04
N GLN A 43 12.88 8.70 20.06
CA GLN A 43 13.68 8.86 18.85
C GLN A 43 13.54 7.66 17.90
N ILE A 44 13.48 6.44 18.43
CA ILE A 44 13.30 5.22 17.63
C ILE A 44 11.89 5.19 17.03
N ALA A 45 10.88 5.58 17.81
CA ALA A 45 9.52 5.71 17.30
C ALA A 45 9.44 6.71 16.14
N ALA A 46 10.09 7.87 16.27
CA ALA A 46 10.17 8.87 15.19
C ALA A 46 10.90 8.33 13.95
N MET A 47 11.97 7.55 14.13
CA MET A 47 12.67 6.90 13.02
C MET A 47 11.78 5.89 12.29
N PHE A 48 11.05 5.04 13.01
CA PHE A 48 10.11 4.10 12.38
C PHE A 48 9.01 4.81 11.59
N LEU A 49 8.44 5.91 12.13
CA LEU A 49 7.44 6.70 11.40
C LEU A 49 8.02 7.33 10.14
N LYS A 50 9.24 7.89 10.23
CA LYS A 50 9.94 8.44 9.06
C LYS A 50 10.17 7.36 7.99
N THR A 51 10.60 6.16 8.38
CA THR A 51 10.77 5.04 7.45
C THR A 51 9.43 4.62 6.85
N ALA A 52 8.36 4.54 7.64
CA ALA A 52 7.02 4.22 7.14
C ALA A 52 6.54 5.24 6.08
N ASP A 53 6.86 6.52 6.27
CA ASP A 53 6.58 7.57 5.27
C ASP A 53 7.44 7.43 4.01
N ASN A 54 8.66 6.89 4.11
CA ASN A 54 9.47 6.56 2.93
C ASN A 54 8.86 5.39 2.15
N GLU A 55 8.43 4.31 2.82
CA GLU A 55 7.79 3.17 2.13
C GLU A 55 6.46 3.57 1.49
N LYS A 56 5.73 4.51 2.10
CA LYS A 56 4.54 5.11 1.49
C LYS A 56 4.86 5.78 0.14
N GLU A 57 5.96 6.54 0.05
CA GLU A 57 6.35 7.17 -1.21
C GLU A 57 6.91 6.14 -2.22
N HIS A 58 7.63 5.10 -1.77
CA HIS A 58 8.03 3.97 -2.63
C HIS A 58 6.82 3.26 -3.24
N ALA A 59 5.86 2.85 -2.41
CA ALA A 59 4.62 2.21 -2.86
C ALA A 59 3.87 3.08 -3.88
N LYS A 60 3.78 4.38 -3.62
CA LYS A 60 3.13 5.34 -4.53
C LYS A 60 3.84 5.44 -5.89
N LEU A 61 5.16 5.36 -5.95
CA LEU A 61 5.90 5.34 -7.22
C LEU A 61 5.53 4.11 -8.05
N TRP A 62 5.51 2.93 -7.42
CA TRP A 62 5.16 1.67 -8.09
C TRP A 62 3.70 1.66 -8.55
N PHE A 63 2.79 2.09 -7.68
CA PHE A 63 1.36 2.13 -8.00
C PHE A 63 1.05 3.12 -9.14
N LYS A 64 1.73 4.28 -9.16
CA LYS A 64 1.65 5.21 -10.31
C LYS A 64 2.20 4.58 -11.59
N ALA A 65 3.32 3.86 -11.52
CA ALA A 65 3.90 3.20 -12.68
C ALA A 65 2.98 2.11 -13.28
N LEU A 66 2.13 1.51 -12.44
CA LEU A 66 1.08 0.57 -12.80
C LEU A 66 -0.22 1.24 -13.27
N GLY A 67 -0.28 2.57 -13.32
CA GLY A 67 -1.47 3.32 -13.72
C GLY A 67 -2.57 3.40 -12.66
N GLY A 68 -2.30 2.98 -11.42
CA GLY A 68 -3.27 2.87 -10.33
C GLY A 68 -3.74 4.19 -9.71
N VAL A 69 -3.19 5.34 -10.12
CA VAL A 69 -3.64 6.67 -9.65
C VAL A 69 -4.31 7.42 -10.79
N GLY A 70 -5.62 7.60 -10.69
CA GLY A 70 -6.44 8.40 -11.60
C GLY A 70 -6.90 9.72 -11.00
N ASP A 71 -7.94 10.31 -11.58
CA ASP A 71 -8.66 11.44 -11.00
C ASP A 71 -9.56 10.99 -9.83
N THR A 72 -10.18 11.94 -9.13
CA THR A 72 -10.99 11.64 -7.96
C THR A 72 -12.15 10.67 -8.26
N PRO A 73 -12.95 10.84 -9.34
CA PRO A 73 -14.00 9.87 -9.67
C PRO A 73 -13.46 8.46 -9.93
N ALA A 74 -12.37 8.31 -10.70
CA ALA A 74 -11.79 6.99 -10.96
C ALA A 74 -11.25 6.33 -9.68
N ASN A 75 -10.62 7.11 -8.79
CA ASN A 75 -10.11 6.60 -7.53
C ASN A 75 -11.24 6.18 -6.57
N LEU A 76 -12.36 6.92 -6.57
CA LEU A 76 -13.56 6.55 -5.80
C LEU A 76 -14.18 5.25 -6.30
N LEU A 77 -14.30 5.08 -7.62
CA LEU A 77 -14.81 3.84 -8.20
C LEU A 77 -13.91 2.65 -7.83
N ALA A 78 -12.60 2.77 -8.01
CA ALA A 78 -11.65 1.72 -7.66
C ALA A 78 -11.71 1.34 -6.17
N ALA A 79 -11.90 2.33 -5.27
CA ALA A 79 -12.09 2.06 -3.86
C ALA A 79 -13.41 1.30 -3.59
N ALA A 80 -14.52 1.75 -4.17
CA ALA A 80 -15.82 1.11 -3.99
C ALA A 80 -15.84 -0.35 -4.52
N GLU A 81 -15.20 -0.60 -5.66
CA GLU A 81 -15.07 -1.95 -6.22
C GLU A 81 -14.21 -2.86 -5.33
N GLY A 82 -13.11 -2.33 -4.78
CA GLY A 82 -12.28 -3.04 -3.81
C GLY A 82 -13.05 -3.43 -2.55
N GLU A 83 -13.70 -2.46 -1.90
CA GLU A 83 -14.53 -2.69 -0.71
C GLU A 83 -15.67 -3.69 -0.96
N ASN A 84 -16.33 -3.59 -2.13
CA ASN A 84 -17.37 -4.55 -2.51
C ASN A 84 -16.79 -5.97 -2.65
N ALA A 85 -15.66 -6.14 -3.34
CA ALA A 85 -15.03 -7.45 -3.49
C ALA A 85 -14.59 -8.04 -2.14
N GLU A 86 -14.13 -7.19 -1.21
CA GLU A 86 -13.80 -7.62 0.14
C GLU A 86 -15.03 -8.14 0.89
N TRP A 87 -16.12 -7.36 0.88
CA TRP A 87 -17.37 -7.67 1.57
C TRP A 87 -18.11 -8.89 0.99
N THR A 88 -18.25 -8.98 -0.34
CA THR A 88 -19.10 -10.00 -0.98
C THR A 88 -18.40 -11.30 -1.31
N ASP A 89 -17.06 -11.36 -1.26
CA ASP A 89 -16.31 -12.57 -1.61
C ASP A 89 -15.19 -12.85 -0.61
N MET A 90 -14.25 -11.90 -0.42
CA MET A 90 -13.05 -12.17 0.37
C MET A 90 -13.39 -12.58 1.81
N TYR A 91 -14.19 -11.78 2.52
CA TYR A 91 -14.54 -12.05 3.91
C TYR A 91 -15.47 -13.25 4.06
N GLU A 92 -16.38 -13.47 3.12
CA GLU A 92 -17.24 -14.67 3.11
C GLU A 92 -16.40 -15.95 3.00
N ARG A 93 -15.38 -15.97 2.16
CA ARG A 93 -14.45 -17.12 2.02
C ARG A 93 -13.52 -17.34 3.21
N MET A 94 -13.37 -16.34 4.09
CA MET A 94 -12.48 -16.41 5.26
C MET A 94 -13.18 -16.77 6.57
N ALA A 95 -14.53 -16.76 6.60
CA ALA A 95 -15.35 -17.09 7.75
C ALA A 95 -15.65 -18.60 7.83
#